data_AF-A0A317HFK6-F1
#
_entry.id   AF-A0A317HFK6-F1
#
_cell.length_a   1.000
_cell.length_b   1.000
_cell.length_c   1.000
_cell.angle_alpha   90.00
_cell.angle_beta   90.00
_cell.angle_gamma   90.00
#
_symmetry.space_group_name_H-M   'P 1'
#
loop_
_entity.id
_entity.type
_entity.pdbx_description
1 polymer ?
#
loop_
_entity_poly.entity_id
_entity_poly.type
_entity_poly.pdbx_seq_one_letter_code
_entity_poly.pdbx_strand_id
1 'polypeptide(L)' 'MHIIKTTTGAPIPLDGDLLAIMETLYQEVTAKRNLDRSFENMVSEIHHLIDQMDDAERRTYLA' A
#
# COMPACT_ATOMS: atom_id res chain seq x y z
N MET A 1 5.95 14.77 4.76
CA MET A 1 6.10 13.31 4.88
C MET A 1 4.81 12.78 5.46
N HIS A 2 3.92 12.32 4.59
CA HIS A 2 2.62 11.81 4.98
C HIS A 2 2.75 10.32 5.32
N ILE A 3 1.93 9.81 6.24
CA ILE A 3 1.91 8.39 6.61
C ILE A 3 0.53 7.87 6.33
N ILE A 4 0.44 6.91 5.41
CA ILE A 4 -0.79 6.18 5.13
C ILE A 4 -0.78 4.84 5.86
N LYS A 5 -1.94 4.19 5.94
CA LYS A 5 -2.05 2.92 6.64
C LYS A 5 -2.65 1.86 5.74
N THR A 6 -2.13 0.64 5.85
CA THR A 6 -2.80 -0.53 5.30
C THR A 6 -4.13 -0.77 6.04
N THR A 7 -5.00 -1.59 5.47
CA THR A 7 -6.27 -2.02 6.08
C THR A 7 -6.04 -2.72 7.44
N THR A 8 -4.87 -3.31 7.62
CA THR A 8 -4.44 -3.98 8.85
C THR A 8 -3.77 -3.04 9.86
N GLY A 9 -3.65 -1.75 9.53
CA GLY A 9 -3.11 -0.70 10.37
C GLY A 9 -1.59 -0.51 10.31
N ALA A 10 -0.89 -1.20 9.40
CA ALA A 10 0.55 -1.03 9.24
C ALA A 10 0.86 0.35 8.63
N PRO A 11 1.75 1.14 9.24
CA PRO A 11 2.09 2.46 8.74
C PRO A 11 3.02 2.35 7.51
N ILE A 12 2.75 3.16 6.50
CA ILE A 12 3.57 3.30 5.29
C ILE A 12 3.95 4.78 5.15
N PRO A 13 5.24 5.14 5.24
CA PRO A 13 5.69 6.49 4.95
C PRO A 13 5.64 6.77 3.45
N LEU A 14 5.13 7.96 3.09
CA LEU A 14 5.19 8.49 1.73
C LEU A 14 6.38 9.44 1.60
N ASP A 15 7.54 8.88 1.27
CA ASP A 15 8.84 9.54 1.18
C ASP A 15 9.45 9.56 -0.24
N GLY A 16 8.69 9.07 -1.23
CA GLY A 16 9.10 8.87 -2.62
C GLY A 16 9.62 7.46 -2.96
N ASP A 17 9.72 6.53 -2.01
CA ASP A 17 10.19 5.16 -2.29
C ASP A 17 9.03 4.19 -2.58
N LEU A 18 8.76 3.95 -3.86
CA LEU A 18 7.71 3.02 -4.29
C LEU A 18 8.01 1.56 -3.87
N LEU A 19 9.28 1.17 -3.80
CA LEU A 19 9.66 -0.20 -3.47
C LEU A 19 9.38 -0.51 -2.00
N ALA A 20 9.63 0.45 -1.11
CA ALA A 20 9.29 0.33 0.32
C ALA A 20 7.78 0.15 0.56
N ILE A 21 6.95 0.84 -0.24
CA ILE A 21 5.48 0.68 -0.22
C ILE A 21 5.09 -0.75 -0.67
N MET A 22 5.67 -1.22 -1.78
CA MET A 22 5.41 -2.55 -2.33
C MET A 22 5.89 -3.67 -1.40
N GLU A 23 7.03 -3.49 -0.74
CA GLU A 23 7.54 -4.44 0.26
C GLU A 23 6.60 -4.54 1.46
N THR A 24 6.13 -3.40 1.99
CA THR A 24 5.20 -3.39 3.13
C THR A 24 3.88 -4.04 2.77
N LEU A 25 3.34 -3.76 1.58
CA LEU A 25 2.17 -4.43 1.02
C LEU A 25 2.37 -5.94 0.92
N TYR A 26 3.49 -6.39 0.37
CA TYR A 26 3.80 -7.80 0.20
C TYR A 26 3.93 -8.51 1.55
N GLN A 27 4.64 -7.90 2.52
CA GLN A 27 4.79 -8.43 3.86
C GLN A 27 3.45 -8.52 4.59
N GLU A 28 2.60 -7.50 4.51
CA GLU A 28 1.29 -7.53 5.16
C GLU A 28 0.35 -8.58 4.55
N VAL A 29 0.30 -8.67 3.23
CA VAL A 29 -0.52 -9.68 2.52
C VAL A 29 -0.02 -11.10 2.79
N THR A 30 1.30 -11.31 2.86
CA THR A 30 1.91 -12.63 3.03
C THR A 30 2.00 -13.07 4.51
N ALA A 31 2.21 -12.15 5.44
CA ALA A 31 2.39 -12.45 6.86
C ALA A 31 1.06 -12.60 7.62
N LYS A 32 0.01 -11.86 7.23
CA LYS A 32 -1.28 -11.91 7.95
C LYS A 32 -2.34 -12.79 7.32
N ARG A 33 -2.22 -13.16 6.04
CA ARG A 33 -3.16 -14.06 5.37
C ARG A 33 -2.42 -15.28 4.84
N ASN A 34 -2.73 -16.45 5.41
CA ASN A 34 -2.51 -17.74 4.77
C ASN A 34 -3.18 -17.73 3.38
N LEU A 35 -2.47 -17.22 2.37
CA LEU A 35 -2.62 -17.42 0.94
C LEU A 35 -3.99 -17.79 0.35
N ASP A 36 -5.10 -17.21 0.81
CA ASP A 36 -6.25 -16.98 -0.07
C ASP A 36 -5.93 -15.74 -0.90
N ARG A 37 -4.98 -15.94 -1.84
CA ARG A 37 -4.59 -15.02 -2.91
C ARG A 37 -5.82 -14.75 -3.79
N SER A 38 -6.72 -13.86 -3.37
CA SER A 38 -7.50 -13.15 -4.36
C SER A 38 -6.68 -11.94 -4.80
N PHE A 39 -6.35 -11.90 -6.10
CA PHE A 39 -5.86 -10.70 -6.77
C PHE A 39 -6.69 -9.47 -6.39
N GLU A 40 -7.99 -9.66 -6.19
CA GLU A 40 -8.95 -8.67 -5.70
C GLU A 40 -8.57 -8.08 -4.34
N ASN A 41 -8.05 -8.86 -3.39
CA ASN A 41 -7.60 -8.35 -2.09
C ASN A 41 -6.42 -7.38 -2.27
N MET A 42 -5.48 -7.71 -3.17
CA MET A 42 -4.32 -6.86 -3.44
C MET A 42 -4.74 -5.57 -4.17
N VAL A 43 -5.64 -5.69 -5.14
CA VAL A 43 -6.22 -4.53 -5.84
C VAL A 43 -6.98 -3.62 -4.88
N SER A 44 -7.81 -4.19 -3.99
CA SER A 44 -8.54 -3.43 -2.97
C SER A 44 -7.60 -2.73 -2.00
N GLU A 45 -6.50 -3.38 -1.60
CA GLU A 45 -5.51 -2.77 -0.71
C GLU A 45 -4.80 -1.60 -1.40
N ILE A 46 -4.40 -1.77 -2.67
CA ILE A 46 -3.80 -0.70 -3.46
C ILE A 46 -4.77 0.48 -3.59
N HIS A 47 -6.05 0.24 -3.87
CA HIS A 47 -7.06 1.32 -3.89
C HIS A 47 -7.18 2.03 -2.54
N HIS A 48 -7.22 1.27 -1.44
CA HIS A 48 -7.27 1.84 -0.09
C HIS A 48 -6.09 2.76 0.22
N LEU A 49 -4.89 2.40 -0.25
CA LEU A 49 -3.70 3.24 -0.10
C LEU A 49 -3.76 4.48 -1.00
N ILE A 50 -4.19 4.34 -2.26
CA ILE A 50 -4.32 5.45 -3.21
C ILE A 50 -5.33 6.49 -2.74
N ASP A 51 -6.43 6.08 -2.10
CA ASP A 51 -7.44 6.98 -1.55
C ASP A 51 -6.92 7.86 -0.40
N GLN A 52 -5.81 7.47 0.23
CA GLN A 52 -5.16 8.24 1.28
C GLN A 52 -4.06 9.20 0.76
N MET A 53 -3.72 9.10 -0.54
CA MET A 53 -2.69 9.92 -1.18
C MET A 53 -3.29 11.19 -1.80
N ASP A 54 -2.53 12.29 -1.75
CA ASP A 54 -2.83 13.49 -2.53
C ASP A 54 -2.41 13.35 -4.01
N ASP A 55 -2.78 14.32 -4.85
CA ASP A 55 -2.49 14.27 -6.29
C ASP A 55 -0.99 14.33 -6.63
N ALA A 56 -0.17 14.94 -5.77
CA ALA A 56 1.28 15.01 -5.97
C ALA A 56 1.94 13.67 -5.61
N GLU A 57 1.50 13.05 -4.52
CA GLU A 57 1.90 11.72 -4.08
C GLU A 57 1.50 10.66 -5.11
N ARG A 58 0.25 10.68 -5.59
CA ARG A 58 -0.22 9.78 -6.65
C ARG A 58 0.64 9.88 -7.91
N ARG A 59 1.00 11.09 -8.34
CA ARG A 59 1.90 11.28 -9.50
C ARG A 59 3.32 10.80 -9.24
N THR A 60 3.78 10.81 -7.99
CA THR A 60 5.11 10.30 -7.64
C THR A 60 5.17 8.78 -7.69
N TYR A 61 4.08 8.11 -7.31
CA TYR A 61 4.03 6.65 -7.15
C TYR A 61 3.36 5.88 -8.30
N LEU A 62 2.52 6.54 -9.11
CA LEU A 62 1.71 5.89 -10.17
C LEU A 62 2.01 6.39 -11.59
N ALA A 63 3.04 7.22 -11.78
CA ALA A 63 3.43 7.76 -13.09
C ALA A 63 4.25 6.78 -13.94
#